data_AF-A0A973F8X5-F1
#
_entry.id   AF-A0A973F8X5-F1
#
_cell.length_a   1.000
_cell.length_b   1.000
_cell.length_c   1.000
_cell.angle_alpha   90.00
_cell.angle_beta   90.00
_cell.angle_gamma   90.00
#
_symmetry.space_group_name_H-M   'P 1'
#
loop_
_entity.id
_entity.type
_entity.pdbx_description
1 polymer ?
#
loop_
_entity_poly.entity_id
_entity_poly.type
_entity_poly.pdbx_seq_one_letter_code
_entity_poly.pdbx_strand_id
1 'polypeptide(L)'
;MKKNIHSTAIVDPLAKIAEDVVIGPFSTIHANVELGSGCKIGAYCELGIESSLGDGSPLVIGKNSLIRSHSVFYESSCFGEKLVTGHRVTIREKTTAGKNLQIGTLGDIQGDCVI
;
A
#
# COMPACT_ATOMS: atom_id res chain seq x y z
N MET A 1 -24.30 5.35 -1.92
CA MET A 1 -22.94 5.49 -2.52
C MET A 1 -22.20 4.20 -2.24
N LYS A 2 -21.78 3.46 -3.26
CA LYS A 2 -21.18 2.12 -3.09
C LYS A 2 -19.79 2.31 -2.48
N LYS A 3 -19.55 1.75 -1.30
CA LYS A 3 -18.19 1.61 -0.77
C LYS A 3 -17.43 0.70 -1.74
N ASN A 4 -16.38 1.21 -2.37
CA ASN A 4 -15.45 0.41 -3.19
C ASN A 4 -14.49 -0.43 -2.32
N ILE A 5 -14.78 -0.51 -1.03
CA ILE A 5 -14.08 -1.30 -0.03
C ILE A 5 -14.93 -2.55 0.23
N HIS A 6 -14.36 -3.72 0.01
CA HIS A 6 -15.05 -4.97 0.27
C HIS A 6 -15.47 -5.07 1.74
N SER A 7 -16.63 -5.67 2.03
CA SER A 7 -17.17 -5.74 3.40
C SER A 7 -16.33 -6.54 4.39
N THR A 8 -15.38 -7.33 3.90
CA THR A 8 -14.44 -8.11 4.72
C THR A 8 -13.06 -7.46 4.84
N ALA A 9 -12.84 -6.32 4.18
CA ALA A 9 -11.63 -5.55 4.41
C ALA A 9 -11.71 -4.84 5.76
N ILE A 10 -10.59 -4.81 6.47
CA ILE A 10 -10.45 -4.08 7.73
C ILE A 10 -9.69 -2.80 7.39
N VAL A 11 -10.33 -1.66 7.63
CA VAL A 11 -9.76 -0.35 7.33
C VAL A 11 -9.86 0.49 8.59
N ASP A 12 -8.70 0.91 9.10
CA ASP A 12 -8.64 1.82 10.23
C ASP A 12 -9.28 3.17 9.86
N PRO A 13 -10.14 3.76 10.72
CA PRO A 13 -10.81 5.02 10.43
C PRO A 13 -9.86 6.23 10.28
N LEU A 14 -8.62 6.13 10.73
CA LEU A 14 -7.62 7.20 10.60
C LEU A 14 -6.88 7.15 9.25
N ALA A 15 -6.99 6.05 8.50
CA ALA A 15 -6.40 5.94 7.18
C ALA A 15 -6.98 6.98 6.21
N LYS A 16 -6.12 7.64 5.44
CA LYS A 16 -6.52 8.67 4.47
C LYS A 16 -6.66 8.04 3.09
N ILE A 17 -7.90 7.81 2.66
CA ILE A 17 -8.21 7.08 1.43
C ILE A 17 -9.05 7.94 0.51
N ALA A 18 -8.61 8.13 -0.73
CA ALA A 18 -9.40 8.84 -1.74
C ALA A 18 -10.72 8.10 -2.07
N GLU A 19 -11.76 8.84 -2.47
CA GLU A 19 -13.13 8.33 -2.62
C GLU A 19 -13.28 7.19 -3.65
N ASP A 20 -12.41 7.16 -4.66
CA ASP A 20 -12.45 6.22 -5.78
C ASP A 20 -11.55 4.99 -5.61
N VAL A 21 -10.88 4.85 -4.46
CA VAL A 21 -10.01 3.71 -4.16
C VAL A 21 -10.81 2.42 -4.03
N VAL A 22 -10.29 1.34 -4.63
CA VAL A 22 -10.87 0.00 -4.54
C VAL A 22 -10.02 -0.86 -3.60
N ILE A 23 -10.66 -1.52 -2.62
CA ILE A 23 -9.98 -2.41 -1.67
C ILE A 23 -10.62 -3.79 -1.70
N GLY A 24 -9.81 -4.78 -2.04
CA GLY A 24 -10.20 -6.19 -2.14
C GLY A 24 -10.54 -6.84 -0.79
N PRO A 25 -11.14 -8.04 -0.82
CA PRO A 25 -11.56 -8.76 0.38
C PRO A 25 -10.37 -9.13 1.27
N PHE A 26 -10.60 -9.13 2.58
CA PHE A 26 -9.63 -9.57 3.61
C PHE A 26 -8.31 -8.79 3.64
N SER A 27 -8.27 -7.61 3.04
CA SER A 27 -7.12 -6.71 3.17
C SER A 27 -7.23 -5.88 4.45
N THR A 28 -6.09 -5.60 5.06
CA THR A 28 -5.96 -4.78 6.26
C THR A 28 -5.24 -3.48 5.91
N ILE A 29 -5.86 -2.34 6.21
CA ILE A 29 -5.28 -1.01 6.04
C ILE A 29 -5.15 -0.37 7.42
N HIS A 30 -3.91 -0.13 7.84
CA HIS A 30 -3.58 0.44 9.15
C HIS A 30 -3.79 1.96 9.19
N ALA A 31 -3.80 2.55 10.39
CA ALA A 31 -4.10 3.97 10.63
C ALA A 31 -3.20 4.95 9.86
N ASN A 32 -1.91 4.61 9.72
CA ASN A 32 -0.88 5.48 9.15
C ASN A 32 -0.68 5.28 7.64
N VAL A 33 -1.79 5.12 6.89
CA VAL A 33 -1.78 4.87 5.45
C VAL A 33 -2.45 6.01 4.70
N GLU A 34 -1.84 6.43 3.59
CA GLU A 34 -2.38 7.39 2.64
C GLU A 34 -2.47 6.76 1.23
N LEU A 35 -3.69 6.62 0.70
CA LEU A 35 -3.94 6.06 -0.63
C LEU A 35 -4.47 7.14 -1.59
N GLY A 36 -3.70 7.40 -2.65
CA GLY A 36 -4.09 8.32 -3.71
C GLY A 36 -5.27 7.83 -4.56
N SER A 37 -5.91 8.76 -5.27
CA SER A 37 -7.05 8.46 -6.16
C SER A 37 -6.68 7.44 -7.25
N GLY A 38 -7.65 6.60 -7.59
CA GLY A 38 -7.53 5.54 -8.59
C GLY A 38 -6.73 4.31 -8.16
N CYS A 39 -6.27 4.25 -6.90
CA CYS A 39 -5.59 3.08 -6.37
C CYS A 39 -6.50 1.85 -6.31
N LYS A 40 -5.92 0.69 -6.62
CA LYS A 40 -6.58 -0.62 -6.55
C LYS A 40 -5.75 -1.56 -5.70
N ILE A 41 -6.30 -1.95 -4.56
CA ILE A 41 -5.69 -2.87 -3.62
C ILE A 41 -6.34 -4.23 -3.80
N GLY A 42 -5.53 -5.26 -4.07
CA GLY A 42 -5.96 -6.64 -4.21
C GLY A 42 -6.46 -7.23 -2.89
N ALA A 43 -6.88 -8.50 -2.94
CA ALA A 43 -7.28 -9.25 -1.76
C ALA A 43 -6.09 -9.60 -0.86
N TYR A 44 -6.32 -9.75 0.44
CA TYR A 44 -5.32 -10.18 1.42
C TYR A 44 -4.05 -9.33 1.46
N CYS A 45 -4.13 -8.05 1.07
CA CYS A 45 -3.00 -7.14 1.24
C CYS A 45 -2.96 -6.61 2.68
N GLU A 46 -1.77 -6.28 3.17
CA GLU A 46 -1.60 -5.61 4.44
C GLU A 46 -0.74 -4.36 4.24
N LEU A 47 -1.32 -3.18 4.47
CA LEU A 47 -0.70 -1.90 4.21
C LEU A 47 -0.53 -1.10 5.49
N GLY A 48 0.69 -0.60 5.72
CA GLY A 48 1.04 0.27 6.84
C GLY A 48 1.46 -0.47 8.10
N ILE A 49 2.14 -1.62 7.98
CA ILE A 49 2.67 -2.33 9.15
C ILE A 49 3.69 -1.45 9.87
N GLU A 50 3.48 -1.22 11.17
CA GLU A 50 4.43 -0.52 12.05
C GLU A 50 5.70 -1.36 12.26
N SER A 51 6.85 -0.68 12.31
CA SER A 51 8.15 -1.32 12.52
C SER A 51 9.01 -0.43 13.41
N SER A 52 9.77 -1.03 14.32
CA SER A 52 10.72 -0.30 15.16
C SER A 52 11.84 0.36 14.35
N LEU A 53 12.01 -0.01 13.08
CA LEU A 53 12.95 0.61 12.14
C LEU A 53 12.33 1.77 11.37
N GLY A 54 11.01 1.98 11.46
CA GLY A 54 10.30 3.11 10.88
C GLY A 54 10.67 4.43 11.53
N ASP A 55 10.24 5.53 10.92
CA ASP A 55 10.40 6.89 11.44
C ASP A 55 9.05 7.54 11.82
N GLY A 56 7.97 6.75 11.83
CA GLY A 56 6.61 7.19 12.12
C GLY A 56 5.93 7.94 10.97
N SER A 57 6.62 8.19 9.85
CA SER A 57 5.97 8.73 8.66
C SER A 57 5.01 7.70 8.04
N PRO A 58 3.94 8.15 7.35
CA PRO A 58 2.94 7.25 6.81
C PRO A 58 3.49 6.38 5.67
N LEU A 59 2.79 5.26 5.41
CA LEU A 59 2.85 4.64 4.09
C LEU A 59 2.06 5.50 3.10
N VAL A 60 2.73 6.04 2.09
CA VAL A 60 2.11 6.83 1.02
C VAL A 60 2.14 6.07 -0.30
N ILE A 61 0.97 5.77 -0.86
CA ILE A 61 0.81 5.19 -2.19
C ILE A 61 0.22 6.22 -3.15
N GLY A 62 1.03 6.64 -4.14
CA GLY A 62 0.62 7.60 -5.15
C GLY A 62 -0.53 7.13 -6.04
N LYS A 63 -1.15 8.09 -6.75
CA LYS A 63 -2.35 7.87 -7.59
C LYS A 63 -2.18 6.75 -8.62
N ASN A 64 -3.29 6.14 -9.01
CA ASN A 64 -3.38 5.13 -10.07
C ASN A 64 -2.48 3.90 -9.86
N SER A 65 -2.19 3.56 -8.61
CA SER A 65 -1.35 2.41 -8.27
C SER A 65 -2.17 1.12 -8.19
N LEU A 66 -1.55 0.00 -8.57
CA LEU A 66 -2.11 -1.34 -8.49
C LEU A 66 -1.26 -2.20 -7.57
N ILE A 67 -1.79 -2.49 -6.38
CA ILE A 67 -1.16 -3.41 -5.42
C ILE A 67 -1.88 -4.74 -5.53
N ARG A 68 -1.23 -5.76 -6.09
CA ARG A 68 -1.82 -7.09 -6.28
C ARG A 68 -1.83 -7.90 -4.98
N SER A 69 -2.64 -8.96 -4.97
CA SER A 69 -3.00 -9.69 -3.75
C SER A 69 -1.81 -10.23 -2.96
N HIS A 70 -2.01 -10.37 -1.65
CA HIS A 70 -1.02 -10.83 -0.69
C HIS A 70 0.24 -9.95 -0.59
N SER A 71 0.20 -8.72 -1.09
CA SER A 71 1.34 -7.82 -0.92
C SER A 71 1.31 -7.17 0.46
N VAL A 72 2.49 -6.98 1.04
CA VAL A 72 2.71 -6.40 2.36
C VAL A 72 3.57 -5.16 2.23
N PHE A 73 3.10 -4.06 2.79
CA PHE A 73 3.81 -2.78 2.82
C PHE A 73 3.89 -2.28 4.25
N TYR A 74 5.11 -1.92 4.66
CA TYR A 74 5.36 -1.29 5.94
C TYR A 74 5.13 0.21 5.86
N GLU A 75 4.90 0.84 7.01
CA GLU A 75 4.89 2.28 7.11
C GLU A 75 6.26 2.91 6.78
N SER A 76 6.34 4.24 6.92
CA SER A 76 7.55 5.00 6.63
C SER A 76 8.07 4.82 5.21
N SER A 77 7.17 4.58 4.25
CA SER A 77 7.53 4.31 2.86
C SER A 77 6.67 5.16 1.93
N CYS A 78 7.26 5.66 0.85
CA CYS A 78 6.61 6.58 -0.08
C CYS A 78 6.81 6.16 -1.52
N PHE A 79 5.71 6.02 -2.26
CA PHE A 79 5.70 5.62 -3.66
C PHE A 79 5.01 6.67 -4.51
N GLY A 80 5.65 7.05 -5.62
CA GLY A 80 5.06 7.90 -6.63
C GLY A 80 3.81 7.30 -7.30
N GLU A 81 3.24 8.05 -8.24
CA GLU A 81 2.09 7.60 -9.03
C GLU A 81 2.42 6.34 -9.83
N LYS A 82 1.39 5.51 -10.07
CA LYS A 82 1.43 4.34 -10.95
C LYS A 82 2.40 3.24 -10.47
N LEU A 83 2.52 3.04 -9.16
CA LEU A 83 3.16 1.83 -8.63
C LEU A 83 2.37 0.60 -9.08
N VAL A 84 3.08 -0.44 -9.53
CA VAL A 84 2.46 -1.73 -9.88
C VAL A 84 3.22 -2.87 -9.21
N THR A 85 2.53 -3.68 -8.39
CA THR A 85 3.12 -4.90 -7.84
C THR A 85 2.59 -6.15 -8.54
N GLY A 86 3.41 -7.19 -8.62
CA GLY A 86 2.98 -8.57 -8.75
C GLY A 86 2.32 -9.07 -7.46
N HIS A 87 1.96 -10.35 -7.42
CA HIS A 87 1.39 -10.93 -6.21
C HIS A 87 2.48 -11.18 -5.16
N ARG A 88 2.12 -11.13 -3.88
CA ARG A 88 3.03 -11.48 -2.77
C ARG A 88 4.32 -10.65 -2.76
N VAL A 89 4.21 -9.36 -3.04
CA VAL A 89 5.34 -8.43 -2.90
C VAL A 89 5.47 -8.01 -1.44
N THR A 90 6.68 -7.96 -0.91
CA THR A 90 6.96 -7.43 0.43
C THR A 90 7.84 -6.19 0.31
N ILE A 91 7.43 -5.10 0.95
CA ILE A 91 8.22 -3.87 1.01
C ILE A 91 8.31 -3.37 2.44
N ARG A 92 9.53 -3.35 2.94
CA ARG A 92 9.88 -2.90 4.29
C ARG A 92 9.99 -1.38 4.38
N GLU A 93 10.03 -0.91 5.62
CA GLU A 93 10.07 0.50 6.00
C GLU A 93 11.17 1.31 5.32
N LYS A 94 11.02 2.64 5.27
CA LYS A 94 12.02 3.56 4.71
C LYS A 94 12.32 3.32 3.23
N THR A 95 11.36 2.76 2.49
CA THR A 95 11.45 2.65 1.04
C THR A 95 10.87 3.91 0.40
N THR A 96 11.68 4.62 -0.38
CA THR A 96 11.21 5.71 -1.25
C THR A 96 11.35 5.32 -2.70
N ALA A 97 10.28 5.45 -3.49
CA ALA A 97 10.31 5.14 -4.90
C ALA A 97 9.61 6.20 -5.74
N GLY A 98 10.18 6.47 -6.92
CA GLY A 98 9.62 7.38 -7.91
C GLY A 98 8.31 6.89 -8.56
N LYS A 99 7.95 7.53 -9.69
CA LYS A 99 6.75 7.19 -10.46
C LYS A 99 6.98 5.95 -11.33
N ASN A 100 5.91 5.19 -11.58
CA ASN A 100 5.92 3.99 -12.45
C ASN A 100 6.86 2.87 -12.00
N LEU A 101 7.17 2.76 -10.70
CA LEU A 101 7.87 1.59 -10.20
C LEU A 101 7.02 0.33 -10.45
N GLN A 102 7.64 -0.71 -10.97
CA GLN A 102 7.01 -2.02 -11.14
C GLN A 102 7.83 -3.08 -10.43
N ILE A 103 7.17 -3.89 -9.61
CA ILE A 103 7.79 -4.97 -8.85
C ILE A 103 7.12 -6.28 -9.28
N GLY A 104 7.91 -7.29 -9.63
CA GLY A 104 7.41 -8.61 -10.02
C GLY A 104 6.72 -9.37 -8.87
N THR A 105 6.03 -10.45 -9.19
CA THR A 105 5.48 -11.38 -8.19
C THR A 105 6.61 -11.94 -7.34
N LEU A 106 6.40 -12.05 -6.02
CA LEU A 106 7.42 -12.45 -5.02
C LEU A 106 8.62 -11.51 -4.94
N GLY A 107 8.49 -10.27 -5.44
CA GLY A 107 9.51 -9.24 -5.25
C GLY A 107 9.59 -8.79 -3.81
N ASP A 108 10.80 -8.46 -3.36
CA ASP A 108 11.09 -8.12 -1.98
C ASP A 108 12.01 -6.89 -1.93
N ILE A 109 11.64 -5.89 -1.14
CA ILE A 109 12.43 -4.68 -0.88
C ILE A 109 12.65 -4.58 0.62
N GLN A 110 13.92 -4.63 1.03
CA GLN A 110 14.33 -4.74 2.43
C GLN A 110 14.33 -3.41 3.21
N GLY A 111 13.92 -2.32 2.58
CA GLY A 111 13.80 -1.00 3.22
C GLY A 111 15.07 -0.17 3.12
N ASP A 112 15.04 1.00 3.75
CA ASP A 112 16.14 1.99 3.82
C ASP A 112 16.81 2.23 2.44
N CYS A 113 15.99 2.46 1.42
CA CYS A 113 16.45 2.58 0.05
C CYS A 113 15.64 3.59 -0.77
N VAL A 114 16.26 4.11 -1.83
CA VAL A 114 15.65 5.02 -2.79
C VAL A 114 15.74 4.42 -4.20
N ILE A 115 14.61 4.38 -4.92
CA ILE A 115 14.44 3.76 -6.25
C ILE A 115 13.90 4.77 -7.27
#